data_AF-A0A6N7GAU6-F1
#
_entry.id   AF-A0A6N7GAU6-F1
#
_cell.length_a   1.000
_cell.length_b   1.000
_cell.length_c   1.000
_cell.angle_alpha   90.00
_cell.angle_beta   90.00
_cell.angle_gamma   90.00
#
_symmetry.space_group_name_H-M   'P 1'
#
loop_
_entity.id
_entity.type
_entity.pdbx_description
1 polymer ?
#
loop_
_entity_poly.entity_id
_entity_poly.type
_entity_poly.pdbx_seq_one_letter_code
_entity_poly.pdbx_strand_id
1 'polypeptide(L)'
;MPTDEHPAVGFPPHRGSAPVHRHNGATVPAQPGWAPTGPAAPSYPPVPPPAPPPPMPPPAPAPPSSAPPNPGLPPLRVDYATVRLVRDAVSTELSRLLHGKAVDSQQRQLEGERVAARHVRDWVDDQRRAGNPLAAEYEEVLLDAVVAELLGLGRLQLLLADPEVTEVHILGNDQVRVEYADGSVTEGEPVADSDDELLEILQTLARRAGSEKNLSPANPHISMELPDQHRSRLTAVAWVTPR
;
A
#
# COMPACT_ATOMS: atom_id res chain seq x y z
N MET A 1 5.80 42.17 54.16
CA MET A 1 5.69 43.62 54.43
C MET A 1 6.81 44.33 53.69
N PRO A 2 6.55 45.34 52.86
CA PRO A 2 5.30 45.70 52.14
C PRO A 2 5.32 45.17 50.68
N THR A 3 4.21 45.02 49.91
CA THR A 3 3.26 46.04 49.34
C THR A 3 3.97 46.96 48.34
N ASP A 4 3.49 47.26 47.13
CA ASP A 4 2.19 47.73 46.60
C ASP A 4 2.11 47.43 45.08
N GLU A 5 1.05 47.60 44.30
CA GLU A 5 -0.42 47.61 44.37
C GLU A 5 -0.90 47.86 42.90
N HIS A 6 -2.15 47.52 42.60
CA HIS A 6 -2.85 47.86 41.34
C HIS A 6 -3.34 49.34 41.38
N PRO A 7 -3.68 50.01 40.25
CA PRO A 7 -5.04 49.88 39.67
C PRO A 7 -5.17 50.13 38.16
N ALA A 8 -6.40 49.91 37.65
CA ALA A 8 -6.78 50.01 36.24
C ALA A 8 -7.72 51.21 35.93
N VAL A 9 -7.53 51.84 34.75
CA VAL A 9 -8.45 52.72 33.96
C VAL A 9 -7.92 52.73 32.50
N GLY A 10 -8.67 52.83 31.39
CA GLY A 10 -10.11 52.85 31.11
C GLY A 10 -10.41 53.03 29.59
N PHE A 11 -11.68 52.96 29.19
CA PHE A 11 -12.22 53.20 27.82
C PHE A 11 -12.99 54.56 27.74
N PRO A 12 -13.51 55.09 26.59
CA PRO A 12 -13.30 54.80 25.15
C PRO A 12 -13.04 56.10 24.27
N PRO A 13 -13.79 56.52 23.21
CA PRO A 13 -13.28 56.50 21.81
C PRO A 13 -13.50 57.79 20.95
N HIS A 14 -12.78 57.99 19.82
CA HIS A 14 -13.16 59.00 18.80
C HIS A 14 -12.88 58.62 17.32
N ARG A 15 -13.76 59.12 16.43
CA ARG A 15 -13.73 59.05 14.94
C ARG A 15 -12.81 60.12 14.33
N GLY A 16 -12.35 59.95 13.07
CA GLY A 16 -11.86 61.08 12.27
C GLY A 16 -11.21 60.76 10.90
N SER A 17 -11.86 61.14 9.80
CA SER A 17 -11.57 60.85 8.38
C SER A 17 -10.41 61.62 7.69
N ALA A 18 -9.78 60.98 6.68
CA ALA A 18 -9.37 61.54 5.34
C ALA A 18 -8.31 62.69 5.28
N PRO A 19 -7.79 63.18 4.11
CA PRO A 19 -8.15 62.88 2.70
C PRO A 19 -7.02 62.77 1.61
N VAL A 20 -7.46 62.27 0.43
CA VAL A 20 -7.09 62.50 -0.99
C VAL A 20 -5.94 63.47 -1.41
N HIS A 21 -5.14 63.07 -2.41
CA HIS A 21 -4.80 63.76 -3.70
C HIS A 21 -4.20 62.71 -4.69
N ARG A 22 -4.75 62.38 -5.87
CA ARG A 22 -5.05 63.11 -7.15
C ARG A 22 -3.81 63.40 -8.02
N HIS A 23 -3.80 62.94 -9.28
CA HIS A 23 -3.22 63.51 -10.54
C HIS A 23 -3.76 62.66 -11.72
N ASN A 24 -4.51 63.23 -12.69
CA ASN A 24 -4.09 63.67 -14.05
C ASN A 24 -3.40 62.59 -14.92
N GLY A 25 -3.73 62.37 -16.20
CA GLY A 25 -4.80 62.94 -17.07
C GLY A 25 -4.37 63.00 -18.56
N ALA A 26 -5.25 62.67 -19.51
CA ALA A 26 -5.02 62.91 -20.95
C ALA A 26 -6.34 62.97 -21.77
N THR A 27 -6.55 64.09 -22.45
CA THR A 27 -7.61 64.45 -23.45
C THR A 27 -7.36 63.66 -24.77
N VAL A 28 -8.22 63.49 -25.81
CA VAL A 28 -9.11 64.36 -26.62
C VAL A 28 -9.95 63.46 -27.60
N PRO A 29 -10.81 63.97 -28.52
CA PRO A 29 -12.04 64.76 -28.40
C PRO A 29 -13.32 63.97 -28.83
N ALA A 30 -14.49 64.59 -28.71
CA ALA A 30 -15.76 64.12 -29.32
C ALA A 30 -16.19 65.02 -30.49
N GLN A 31 -16.93 64.47 -31.49
CA GLN A 31 -18.05 65.10 -32.25
C GLN A 31 -18.53 64.19 -33.42
N PRO A 32 -19.69 64.42 -34.11
CA PRO A 32 -20.92 63.74 -33.68
C PRO A 32 -21.75 63.11 -34.83
N GLY A 33 -22.89 62.52 -34.46
CA GLY A 33 -24.11 62.59 -35.28
C GLY A 33 -24.35 61.47 -36.28
N TRP A 34 -25.31 60.59 -35.94
CA TRP A 34 -26.58 60.51 -36.66
C TRP A 34 -27.61 59.77 -35.81
N ALA A 35 -28.87 60.19 -35.86
CA ALA A 35 -29.99 59.48 -35.28
C ALA A 35 -30.97 59.13 -36.40
N PRO A 36 -31.52 57.90 -36.41
CA PRO A 36 -32.80 57.64 -37.03
C PRO A 36 -33.85 57.31 -35.96
N THR A 37 -34.99 57.99 -36.06
CA THR A 37 -36.18 57.74 -35.25
C THR A 37 -36.76 56.35 -35.56
N GLY A 38 -37.00 55.52 -34.53
CA GLY A 38 -37.67 54.23 -34.66
C GLY A 38 -38.79 54.09 -33.62
N PRO A 39 -39.94 53.49 -33.96
CA PRO A 39 -41.09 53.41 -33.06
C PRO A 39 -40.85 52.46 -31.88
N ALA A 40 -41.64 52.65 -30.81
CA ALA A 40 -41.48 51.95 -29.54
C ALA A 40 -41.52 50.41 -29.69
N ALA A 41 -40.48 49.75 -29.17
CA ALA A 41 -40.44 48.30 -29.05
C ALA A 41 -41.42 47.82 -27.95
N PRO A 42 -42.15 46.71 -28.16
CA PRO A 42 -43.08 46.20 -27.16
C PRO A 42 -42.34 45.65 -25.93
N SER A 43 -42.87 45.96 -24.74
CA SER A 43 -42.37 45.43 -23.47
C SER A 43 -42.62 43.92 -23.38
N TYR A 44 -41.57 43.11 -23.47
CA TYR A 44 -41.64 41.69 -23.17
C TYR A 44 -41.64 41.46 -21.65
N PRO A 45 -42.43 40.49 -21.13
CA PRO A 45 -42.31 40.07 -19.74
C PRO A 45 -40.95 39.40 -19.50
N PRO A 46 -40.40 39.46 -18.27
CA PRO A 46 -39.11 38.87 -17.95
C PRO A 46 -39.16 37.33 -18.08
N VAL A 47 -38.12 36.77 -18.71
CA VAL A 47 -37.95 35.33 -18.86
C VAL A 47 -37.53 34.73 -17.50
N PRO A 48 -38.17 33.65 -17.00
CA PRO A 48 -37.75 33.00 -15.76
C PRO A 48 -36.38 32.31 -15.92
N PRO A 49 -35.60 32.15 -14.84
CA PRO A 49 -34.34 31.43 -14.88
C PRO A 49 -34.54 29.93 -15.22
N PRO A 50 -33.55 29.26 -15.84
CA PRO A 50 -33.64 27.84 -16.16
C PRO A 50 -33.70 26.98 -14.88
N ALA A 51 -34.49 25.91 -14.92
CA ALA A 51 -34.59 24.94 -13.84
C ALA A 51 -33.28 24.14 -13.69
N PRO A 52 -32.94 23.66 -12.46
CA PRO A 52 -31.80 22.77 -12.27
C PRO A 52 -32.01 21.42 -12.99
N PRO A 53 -30.93 20.75 -13.43
CA PRO A 53 -31.03 19.43 -14.04
C PRO A 53 -31.54 18.38 -13.05
N PRO A 54 -32.25 17.33 -13.51
CA PRO A 54 -32.67 16.23 -12.65
C PRO A 54 -31.45 15.43 -12.14
N PRO A 55 -31.56 14.81 -10.95
CA PRO A 55 -30.50 13.94 -10.43
C PRO A 55 -30.29 12.72 -11.33
N MET A 56 -29.04 12.27 -11.45
CA MET A 56 -28.70 11.02 -12.15
C MET A 56 -29.33 9.81 -11.44
N PRO A 57 -29.77 8.78 -12.17
CA PRO A 57 -30.14 7.50 -11.56
C PRO A 57 -28.89 6.83 -10.95
N PRO A 58 -29.03 6.08 -9.84
CA PRO A 58 -27.92 5.30 -9.30
C PRO A 58 -27.47 4.20 -10.27
N PRO A 59 -26.20 3.77 -10.22
CA PRO A 59 -25.72 2.65 -11.02
C PRO A 59 -26.52 1.38 -10.68
N ALA A 60 -26.88 0.61 -11.70
CA ALA A 60 -27.54 -0.69 -11.52
C ALA A 60 -26.60 -1.66 -10.78
N PRO A 61 -27.14 -2.57 -9.94
CA PRO A 61 -26.31 -3.57 -9.27
C PRO A 61 -25.65 -4.49 -10.29
N ALA A 62 -24.35 -4.73 -10.10
CA ALA A 62 -23.62 -5.76 -10.84
C ALA A 62 -24.24 -7.15 -10.56
N PRO A 63 -24.14 -8.11 -11.49
CA PRO A 63 -24.61 -9.48 -11.24
C PRO A 63 -23.88 -10.06 -10.02
N PRO A 64 -24.56 -10.85 -9.17
CA PRO A 64 -23.91 -11.47 -8.02
C PRO A 64 -22.81 -12.43 -8.53
N SER A 65 -21.56 -12.14 -8.15
CA SER A 65 -20.48 -13.10 -8.29
C SER A 65 -20.77 -14.26 -7.35
N SER A 66 -21.30 -15.35 -7.90
CA SER A 66 -21.75 -16.52 -7.15
C SER A 66 -20.58 -17.43 -6.77
N ALA A 67 -19.66 -16.90 -5.97
CA ALA A 67 -18.70 -17.65 -5.18
C ALA A 67 -18.62 -16.97 -3.81
N PRO A 68 -19.18 -17.56 -2.74
CA PRO A 68 -18.97 -17.00 -1.40
C PRO A 68 -17.47 -17.07 -1.07
N PRO A 69 -16.89 -16.06 -0.39
CA PRO A 69 -15.60 -16.24 0.26
C PRO A 69 -15.73 -17.41 1.23
N ASN A 70 -14.82 -18.37 1.15
CA ASN A 70 -14.92 -19.63 1.88
C ASN A 70 -14.86 -19.35 3.40
N PRO A 71 -15.93 -19.62 4.18
CA PRO A 71 -15.98 -19.17 5.56
C PRO A 71 -15.14 -20.05 6.49
N GLY A 72 -14.05 -19.48 7.01
CA GLY A 72 -13.51 -19.87 8.32
C GLY A 72 -12.92 -21.28 8.44
N LEU A 73 -12.05 -21.68 7.52
CA LEU A 73 -10.95 -22.57 7.91
C LEU A 73 -9.83 -21.69 8.46
N PRO A 74 -9.28 -21.96 9.67
CA PRO A 74 -8.05 -21.29 10.09
C PRO A 74 -6.96 -21.58 9.04
N PRO A 75 -6.07 -20.62 8.73
CA PRO A 75 -4.99 -20.87 7.77
C PRO A 75 -4.22 -22.10 8.23
N LEU A 76 -4.08 -23.10 7.35
CA LEU A 76 -3.34 -24.33 7.69
C LEU A 76 -1.91 -23.94 8.06
N ARG A 77 -1.59 -23.95 9.35
CA ARG A 77 -0.28 -23.53 9.83
C ARG A 77 0.75 -24.59 9.47
N VAL A 78 1.47 -24.31 8.38
CA VAL A 78 2.65 -25.06 7.96
C VAL A 78 3.79 -24.73 8.92
N ASP A 79 4.54 -25.74 9.34
CA ASP A 79 5.70 -25.57 10.21
C ASP A 79 6.86 -24.89 9.44
N TYR A 80 7.40 -23.80 9.97
CA TYR A 80 8.42 -23.03 9.27
C TYR A 80 9.75 -23.79 9.08
N ALA A 81 10.11 -24.68 10.02
CA ALA A 81 11.30 -25.51 9.85
C ALA A 81 11.17 -26.46 8.64
N THR A 82 9.95 -26.96 8.39
CA THR A 82 9.59 -27.70 7.18
C THR A 82 9.71 -26.84 5.92
N VAL A 83 9.19 -25.61 5.91
CA VAL A 83 9.33 -24.69 4.76
C VAL A 83 10.81 -24.47 4.43
N ARG A 84 11.64 -24.15 5.44
CA ARG A 84 13.08 -23.94 5.28
C ARG A 84 13.79 -25.18 4.72
N LEU A 85 13.47 -26.37 5.23
CA LEU A 85 14.03 -27.64 4.77
C LEU A 85 13.70 -27.92 3.29
N VAL A 86 12.45 -27.72 2.88
CA VAL A 86 12.04 -27.93 1.48
C VAL A 86 12.66 -26.87 0.57
N ARG A 87 12.66 -25.60 1.00
CA ARG A 87 13.29 -24.50 0.25
C ARG A 87 14.79 -24.69 0.07
N ASP A 88 15.52 -25.20 1.05
CA ASP A 88 16.96 -25.43 0.91
C ASP A 88 17.25 -26.55 -0.12
N ALA A 89 16.45 -27.62 -0.11
CA ALA A 89 16.51 -28.65 -1.15
C ALA A 89 16.23 -28.07 -2.55
N VAL A 90 15.19 -27.25 -2.69
CA VAL A 90 14.86 -26.55 -3.95
C VAL A 90 15.97 -25.60 -4.37
N SER A 91 16.55 -24.83 -3.45
CA SER A 91 17.61 -23.85 -3.72
C SER A 91 18.89 -24.52 -4.20
N THR A 92 19.27 -25.65 -3.59
CA THR A 92 20.39 -26.48 -4.04
C THR A 92 20.16 -27.01 -5.45
N GLU A 93 18.99 -27.58 -5.72
CA GLU A 93 18.66 -28.16 -7.03
C GLU A 93 18.52 -27.08 -8.12
N LEU A 94 17.89 -25.94 -7.83
CA LEU A 94 17.75 -24.82 -8.75
C LEU A 94 19.13 -24.21 -9.08
N SER A 95 20.00 -24.07 -8.09
CA SER A 95 21.39 -23.61 -8.29
C SER A 95 22.17 -24.54 -9.21
N ARG A 96 21.98 -25.86 -9.06
CA ARG A 96 22.58 -26.89 -9.93
C ARG A 96 21.99 -26.86 -11.35
N LEU A 97 20.68 -26.71 -11.48
CA LEU A 97 19.97 -26.67 -12.77
C LEU A 97 20.27 -25.42 -13.60
N LEU A 98 20.51 -24.28 -12.95
CA LEU A 98 20.82 -23.00 -13.59
C LEU A 98 22.32 -22.72 -13.72
N HIS A 99 23.18 -23.58 -13.18
CA HIS A 99 24.63 -23.43 -13.28
C HIS A 99 25.09 -23.34 -14.75
N GLY A 100 25.87 -22.30 -15.07
CA GLY A 100 26.37 -22.05 -16.43
C GLY A 100 25.32 -21.58 -17.45
N LYS A 101 24.07 -21.34 -17.06
CA LYS A 101 23.01 -20.84 -17.96
C LYS A 101 22.76 -19.35 -17.75
N ALA A 102 22.73 -18.59 -18.85
CA ALA A 102 22.13 -17.27 -18.87
C ALA A 102 20.59 -17.44 -18.91
N VAL A 103 19.94 -17.23 -17.77
CA VAL A 103 18.48 -17.21 -17.63
C VAL A 103 18.05 -15.85 -17.09
N ASP A 104 16.99 -15.29 -17.67
CA ASP A 104 16.33 -14.11 -17.14
C ASP A 104 15.53 -14.42 -15.86
N SER A 105 14.95 -13.38 -15.26
CA SER A 105 14.20 -13.47 -14.00
C SER A 105 12.88 -14.25 -14.11
N GLN A 106 12.19 -14.22 -15.26
CA GLN A 106 10.96 -14.97 -15.47
C GLN A 106 11.26 -16.46 -15.68
N GLN A 107 12.26 -16.79 -16.50
CA GLN A 107 12.70 -18.17 -16.70
C GLN A 107 13.19 -18.81 -15.39
N ARG A 108 13.93 -18.05 -14.56
CA ARG A 108 14.37 -18.47 -13.23
C ARG A 108 13.19 -18.70 -12.27
N GLN A 109 12.16 -17.84 -12.32
CA GLN A 109 10.95 -17.95 -11.50
C GLN A 109 10.19 -19.25 -11.82
N LEU A 110 9.90 -19.48 -13.11
CA LEU A 110 9.15 -20.66 -13.56
C LEU A 110 9.88 -21.97 -13.23
N GLU A 111 11.21 -22.02 -13.36
CA GLU A 111 11.98 -23.18 -12.91
C GLU A 111 11.99 -23.33 -11.38
N GLY A 112 12.02 -22.22 -10.63
CA GLY A 112 11.89 -22.23 -9.17
C GLY A 112 10.57 -22.84 -8.70
N GLU A 113 9.45 -22.34 -9.22
CA GLU A 113 8.10 -22.86 -8.96
C GLU A 113 7.97 -24.35 -9.34
N ARG A 114 8.45 -24.73 -10.53
CA ARG A 114 8.41 -26.12 -11.01
C ARG A 114 9.27 -27.07 -10.15
N VAL A 115 10.39 -26.60 -9.62
CA VAL A 115 11.24 -27.37 -8.70
C VAL A 115 10.58 -27.44 -7.32
N ALA A 116 10.02 -26.34 -6.80
CA ALA A 116 9.27 -26.30 -5.55
C ALA A 116 8.09 -27.27 -5.55
N ALA A 117 7.20 -27.20 -6.54
CA ALA A 117 6.03 -28.07 -6.66
C ALA A 117 6.37 -29.57 -6.68
N ARG A 118 7.54 -29.93 -7.21
CA ARG A 118 8.03 -31.31 -7.16
C ARG A 118 8.51 -31.69 -5.76
N HIS A 119 9.40 -30.90 -5.15
CA HIS A 119 9.95 -31.21 -3.83
C HIS A 119 8.89 -31.22 -2.72
N VAL A 120 7.89 -30.34 -2.81
CA VAL A 120 6.74 -30.32 -1.89
C VAL A 120 5.93 -31.61 -2.01
N ARG A 121 5.60 -32.05 -3.24
CA ARG A 121 4.90 -33.32 -3.47
C ARG A 121 5.70 -34.53 -3.00
N ASP A 122 6.99 -34.58 -3.33
CA ASP A 122 7.89 -35.66 -2.89
C ASP A 122 7.89 -35.77 -1.35
N TRP A 123 7.92 -34.64 -0.65
CA TRP A 123 7.86 -34.58 0.81
C TRP A 123 6.48 -35.00 1.38
N VAL A 124 5.37 -34.57 0.77
CA VAL A 124 4.01 -35.01 1.16
C VAL A 124 3.83 -36.52 0.94
N ASP A 125 4.38 -37.08 -0.15
CA ASP A 125 4.39 -38.52 -0.40
C ASP A 125 5.28 -39.28 0.60
N ASP A 126 6.40 -38.72 1.04
CA ASP A 126 7.21 -39.28 2.12
C ASP A 126 6.46 -39.30 3.46
N GLN A 127 5.75 -38.22 3.82
CA GLN A 127 4.93 -38.18 5.04
C GLN A 127 3.77 -39.20 4.97
N ARG A 128 3.11 -39.31 3.82
CA ARG A 128 2.10 -40.35 3.54
C ARG A 128 2.67 -41.75 3.70
N ARG A 129 3.88 -42.02 3.20
CA ARG A 129 4.60 -43.30 3.36
C ARG A 129 5.04 -43.56 4.81
N ALA A 130 5.37 -42.53 5.57
CA ALA A 130 5.70 -42.60 6.99
C ALA A 130 4.47 -42.82 7.91
N GLY A 131 3.26 -42.84 7.36
CA GLY A 131 2.01 -43.04 8.11
C GLY A 131 1.38 -41.74 8.65
N ASN A 132 1.84 -40.58 8.20
CA ASN A 132 1.29 -39.26 8.52
C ASN A 132 0.64 -38.63 7.27
N PRO A 133 -0.56 -39.07 6.86
CA PRO A 133 -1.24 -38.53 5.68
C PRO A 133 -1.68 -37.08 5.93
N LEU A 134 -1.09 -36.15 5.18
CA LEU A 134 -1.47 -34.74 5.19
C LEU A 134 -2.67 -34.48 4.25
N ALA A 135 -3.44 -33.44 4.57
CA ALA A 135 -4.56 -32.97 3.76
C ALA A 135 -4.07 -32.34 2.44
N ALA A 136 -4.89 -32.33 1.39
CA ALA A 136 -4.48 -31.82 0.08
C ALA A 136 -4.18 -30.32 0.12
N GLU A 137 -4.94 -29.60 0.93
CA GLU A 137 -4.82 -28.17 1.21
C GLU A 137 -3.46 -27.83 1.87
N TYR A 138 -2.80 -28.80 2.53
CA TYR A 138 -1.45 -28.62 3.07
C TYR A 138 -0.38 -28.63 1.97
N GLU A 139 -0.55 -29.39 0.88
CA GLU A 139 0.38 -29.38 -0.26
C GLU A 139 0.42 -27.99 -0.92
N GLU A 140 -0.75 -27.36 -1.10
CA GLU A 140 -0.88 -26.02 -1.67
C GLU A 140 -0.28 -24.94 -0.76
N VAL A 141 -0.64 -24.90 0.53
CA VAL A 141 -0.11 -23.89 1.47
C VAL A 141 1.40 -24.04 1.70
N LEU A 142 1.92 -25.28 1.75
CA LEU A 142 3.37 -25.52 1.83
C LEU A 142 4.08 -25.08 0.53
N LEU A 143 3.46 -25.28 -0.64
CA LEU A 143 4.01 -24.82 -1.91
C LEU A 143 4.11 -23.29 -1.97
N ASP A 144 3.04 -22.57 -1.61
CA ASP A 144 3.04 -21.11 -1.63
C ASP A 144 4.08 -20.53 -0.65
N ALA A 145 4.21 -21.11 0.55
CA ALA A 145 5.24 -20.73 1.51
C ALA A 145 6.67 -20.97 0.98
N VAL A 146 6.94 -22.13 0.36
CA VAL A 146 8.25 -22.44 -0.23
C VAL A 146 8.55 -21.55 -1.43
N VAL A 147 7.57 -21.29 -2.30
CA VAL A 147 7.75 -20.38 -3.45
C VAL A 147 8.09 -18.97 -2.96
N ALA A 148 7.38 -18.45 -1.97
CA ALA A 148 7.63 -17.10 -1.45
C ALA A 148 8.97 -16.95 -0.72
N GLU A 149 9.42 -17.99 -0.01
CA GLU A 149 10.80 -18.08 0.49
C GLU A 149 11.85 -18.00 -0.64
N LEU A 150 11.59 -18.65 -1.78
CA LEU A 150 12.44 -18.50 -2.98
C LEU A 150 12.34 -17.10 -3.62
N LEU A 151 11.27 -16.34 -3.35
CA LEU A 151 11.15 -14.93 -3.76
C LEU A 151 11.92 -13.98 -2.84
N GLY A 152 12.37 -14.45 -1.68
CA GLY A 152 12.93 -13.64 -0.61
C GLY A 152 11.87 -12.90 0.21
N LEU A 153 10.61 -13.34 0.20
CA LEU A 153 9.56 -12.80 1.07
C LEU A 153 9.59 -13.44 2.47
N GLY A 154 10.24 -14.59 2.64
CA GLY A 154 10.46 -15.16 3.97
C GLY A 154 9.17 -15.54 4.69
N ARG A 155 9.20 -15.42 6.03
CA ARG A 155 8.01 -15.53 6.89
C ARG A 155 6.94 -14.46 6.62
N LEU A 156 7.27 -13.34 5.96
CA LEU A 156 6.29 -12.29 5.64
C LEU A 156 5.16 -12.84 4.76
N GLN A 157 5.43 -13.83 3.90
CA GLN A 157 4.38 -14.42 3.08
C GLN A 157 3.27 -15.06 3.91
N LEU A 158 3.60 -15.72 5.02
CA LEU A 158 2.58 -16.38 5.85
C LEU A 158 1.57 -15.37 6.42
N LEU A 159 1.98 -14.11 6.60
CA LEU A 159 1.13 -13.01 7.04
C LEU A 159 0.39 -12.35 5.86
N LEU A 160 1.00 -12.29 4.67
CA LEU A 160 0.42 -11.71 3.45
C LEU A 160 -0.52 -12.67 2.68
N ALA A 161 -0.45 -13.97 2.97
CA ALA A 161 -1.31 -14.99 2.36
C ALA A 161 -2.66 -15.14 3.10
N ASP A 162 -2.77 -14.61 4.32
CA ASP A 162 -4.01 -14.61 5.08
C ASP A 162 -4.93 -13.47 4.57
N PRO A 163 -6.08 -13.79 3.95
CA PRO A 163 -6.96 -12.78 3.36
C PRO A 163 -7.71 -11.94 4.41
N GLU A 164 -7.66 -12.33 5.69
CA GLU A 164 -8.18 -11.50 6.78
C GLU A 164 -7.17 -10.44 7.21
N VAL A 165 -5.88 -10.53 6.86
CA VAL A 165 -4.86 -9.54 7.22
C VAL A 165 -4.96 -8.28 6.36
N THR A 166 -5.03 -7.12 7.01
CA THR A 166 -5.10 -5.81 6.37
C THR A 166 -3.79 -5.03 6.43
N GLU A 167 -3.08 -5.11 7.56
CA GLU A 167 -1.82 -4.40 7.78
C GLU A 167 -0.88 -5.17 8.71
N VAL A 168 0.42 -5.17 8.39
CA VAL A 168 1.46 -5.83 9.19
C VAL A 168 2.51 -4.80 9.60
N HIS A 169 2.61 -4.53 10.89
CA HIS A 169 3.61 -3.63 11.48
C HIS A 169 4.75 -4.44 12.07
N ILE A 170 5.97 -4.09 11.71
CA ILE A 170 7.17 -4.83 12.09
C ILE A 170 8.18 -3.84 12.64
N LEU A 171 8.62 -4.08 13.88
CA LEU A 171 9.68 -3.33 14.53
C LEU A 171 10.82 -4.31 14.80
N GLY A 172 11.96 -4.16 14.12
CA GLY A 172 13.05 -5.14 14.19
C GLY A 172 12.62 -6.50 13.61
N ASN A 173 13.26 -7.59 14.02
CA ASN A 173 12.93 -8.92 13.52
C ASN A 173 11.82 -9.65 14.29
N ASP A 174 11.59 -9.29 15.56
CA ASP A 174 10.80 -10.07 16.53
C ASP A 174 9.44 -9.46 16.88
N GLN A 175 9.35 -8.13 16.93
CA GLN A 175 8.11 -7.44 17.31
C GLN A 175 7.20 -7.20 16.11
N VAL A 176 6.30 -8.16 15.88
CA VAL A 176 5.35 -8.19 14.76
C VAL A 176 3.93 -7.98 15.28
N ARG A 177 3.21 -7.04 14.70
CA ARG A 177 1.79 -6.76 14.98
C ARG A 177 1.00 -6.90 13.69
N VAL A 178 -0.05 -7.72 13.73
CA VAL A 178 -0.93 -7.99 12.60
C VAL A 178 -2.30 -7.41 12.90
N GLU A 179 -2.82 -6.58 11.98
CA GLU A 179 -4.19 -6.08 12.00
C GLU A 179 -5.04 -6.83 10.97
N TYR A 180 -6.26 -7.16 11.36
CA TYR A 180 -7.19 -7.97 10.57
C TYR A 180 -8.43 -7.17 10.13
N ALA A 181 -9.16 -7.68 9.15
CA ALA A 181 -10.33 -7.05 8.52
C ALA A 181 -11.55 -6.91 9.46
N ASP A 182 -11.59 -7.69 10.55
CA ASP A 182 -12.56 -7.53 11.64
C ASP A 182 -12.18 -6.41 12.63
N GLY A 183 -11.01 -5.79 12.46
CA GLY A 183 -10.44 -4.78 13.35
C GLY A 183 -9.70 -5.37 14.56
N SER A 184 -9.52 -6.69 14.61
CA SER A 184 -8.70 -7.33 15.65
C SER A 184 -7.21 -7.13 15.38
N VAL A 185 -6.43 -7.21 16.46
CA VAL A 185 -4.99 -6.99 16.46
C VAL A 185 -4.33 -8.10 17.27
N THR A 186 -3.37 -8.80 16.66
CA THR A 186 -2.63 -9.90 17.29
C THR A 186 -1.13 -9.71 17.13
N GLU A 187 -0.33 -10.18 18.09
CA GLU A 187 1.13 -10.26 17.93
C GLU A 187 1.50 -11.50 17.11
N GLY A 188 2.34 -11.30 16.09
CA GLY A 188 2.80 -12.35 15.18
C GLY A 188 4.11 -13.01 15.65
N GLU A 189 4.50 -14.09 14.99
CA GLU A 189 5.83 -14.68 15.18
C GLU A 189 6.93 -13.83 14.51
N PRO A 190 8.18 -13.87 15.01
CA PRO A 190 9.31 -13.16 14.42
C PRO A 190 9.46 -13.44 12.92
N VAL A 191 9.56 -12.38 12.10
CA VAL A 191 9.67 -12.50 10.63
C VAL A 191 11.05 -12.90 10.13
N ALA A 192 12.07 -12.79 10.99
CA ALA A 192 13.44 -13.22 10.72
C ALA A 192 14.13 -13.66 12.03
N ASP A 193 15.21 -14.43 11.92
CA ASP A 193 16.05 -14.84 13.06
C ASP A 193 16.93 -13.68 13.57
N SER A 194 17.12 -12.60 12.78
CA SER A 194 17.84 -11.39 13.19
C SER A 194 17.46 -10.13 12.38
N ASP A 195 17.80 -8.94 12.89
CA ASP A 195 17.66 -7.67 12.18
C ASP A 195 18.48 -7.62 10.87
N ASP A 196 19.66 -8.25 10.85
CA ASP A 196 20.50 -8.36 9.64
C ASP A 196 19.83 -9.23 8.56
N GLU A 197 19.20 -10.35 8.94
CA GLU A 197 18.47 -11.21 8.00
C GLU A 197 17.23 -10.50 7.44
N LEU A 198 16.48 -9.76 8.28
CA LEU A 198 15.38 -8.91 7.81
C LEU A 198 15.87 -7.84 6.83
N LEU A 199 17.04 -7.26 7.08
CA LEU A 199 17.65 -6.29 6.19
C LEU A 199 18.08 -6.90 4.84
N GLU A 200 18.60 -8.14 4.82
CA GLU A 200 18.91 -8.87 3.59
C GLU A 200 17.64 -9.23 2.78
N ILE A 201 16.56 -9.63 3.46
CA ILE A 201 15.23 -9.83 2.88
C ILE A 201 14.76 -8.55 2.17
N LEU A 202 14.72 -7.42 2.89
CA LEU A 202 14.29 -6.13 2.35
C LEU A 202 15.15 -5.65 1.17
N GLN A 203 16.47 -5.84 1.25
CA GLN A 203 17.38 -5.53 0.14
C GLN A 203 17.21 -6.44 -1.07
N THR A 204 16.80 -7.69 -0.88
CA THR A 204 16.54 -8.64 -1.97
C THR A 204 15.27 -8.25 -2.72
N LEU A 205 14.20 -7.93 -1.98
CA LEU A 205 12.95 -7.41 -2.52
C LEU A 205 13.17 -6.10 -3.29
N ALA A 206 13.95 -5.16 -2.74
CA ALA A 206 14.31 -3.89 -3.37
C ALA A 206 14.92 -4.05 -4.78
N ARG A 207 15.93 -4.94 -4.88
CA ARG A 207 16.63 -5.24 -6.15
C ARG A 207 15.69 -5.88 -7.17
N ARG A 208 14.74 -6.70 -6.71
CA ARG A 208 13.77 -7.40 -7.56
C ARG A 208 12.65 -6.48 -8.06
N ALA A 209 12.16 -5.58 -7.21
CA ALA A 209 11.15 -4.58 -7.55
C ALA A 209 11.66 -3.51 -8.55
N GLY A 210 12.96 -3.49 -8.85
CA GLY A 210 13.57 -2.48 -9.71
C GLY A 210 13.59 -1.09 -9.08
N SER A 211 13.45 -0.98 -7.76
CA SER A 211 13.53 0.30 -7.06
C SER A 211 14.91 0.93 -7.24
N GLU A 212 14.98 2.05 -7.98
CA GLU A 212 16.20 2.85 -8.15
C GLU A 212 16.81 3.26 -6.80
N LYS A 213 15.97 3.33 -5.76
CA LYS A 213 16.33 3.50 -4.36
C LYS A 213 16.51 2.15 -3.67
N ASN A 214 17.69 1.56 -3.83
CA ASN A 214 18.06 0.35 -3.09
C ASN A 214 18.28 0.68 -1.59
N LEU A 215 17.79 -0.17 -0.69
CA LEU A 215 17.90 0.04 0.76
C LEU A 215 19.38 -0.01 1.19
N SER A 216 19.91 1.09 1.72
CA SER A 216 21.33 1.24 2.05
C SER A 216 21.55 2.30 3.14
N PRO A 217 22.71 2.35 3.82
CA PRO A 217 22.96 3.38 4.85
C PRO A 217 22.84 4.84 4.33
N ALA A 218 23.04 5.05 3.02
CA ALA A 218 22.86 6.34 2.35
C ALA A 218 21.40 6.62 1.92
N ASN A 219 20.58 5.58 1.78
CA ASN A 219 19.14 5.67 1.51
C ASN A 219 18.39 4.68 2.44
N PRO A 220 18.14 5.08 3.70
CA PRO A 220 17.60 4.18 4.73
C PRO A 220 16.10 3.91 4.59
N HIS A 221 15.41 4.56 3.64
CA HIS A 221 13.97 4.43 3.41
C HIS A 221 13.69 3.76 2.06
N ILE A 222 12.74 2.84 2.03
CA ILE A 222 12.23 2.22 0.81
C ILE A 222 10.72 2.07 0.84
N SER A 223 10.08 2.22 -0.32
CA SER A 223 8.66 1.94 -0.53
C SER A 223 8.50 1.27 -1.90
N MET A 224 7.80 0.15 -1.96
CA MET A 224 7.62 -0.68 -3.15
C MET A 224 6.25 -1.38 -3.15
N GLU A 225 5.81 -1.82 -4.33
CA GLU A 225 4.75 -2.83 -4.45
C GLU A 225 5.41 -4.21 -4.46
N LEU A 226 4.84 -5.16 -3.72
CA LEU A 226 5.31 -6.54 -3.68
C LEU A 226 4.84 -7.29 -4.95
N PRO A 227 5.60 -8.30 -5.41
CA PRO A 227 5.26 -9.10 -6.58
C PRO A 227 4.19 -10.19 -6.26
N ASP A 228 3.35 -9.96 -5.26
CA ASP A 228 2.32 -10.88 -4.79
C ASP A 228 1.00 -10.73 -5.59
N GLN A 229 0.10 -11.70 -5.43
CA GLN A 229 -1.20 -11.69 -6.11
C GLN A 229 -2.12 -10.54 -5.67
N HIS A 230 -1.93 -9.98 -4.46
CA HIS A 230 -2.77 -8.92 -3.90
C HIS A 230 -2.23 -7.50 -4.13
N ARG A 231 -1.04 -7.34 -4.75
CA ARG A 231 -0.33 -6.06 -4.93
C ARG A 231 -0.11 -5.31 -3.61
N SER A 232 0.31 -6.05 -2.60
CA SER A 232 0.61 -5.56 -1.27
C SER A 232 1.68 -4.47 -1.31
N ARG A 233 1.56 -3.46 -0.45
CA ARG A 233 2.55 -2.35 -0.38
C ARG A 233 3.49 -2.58 0.78
N LEU A 234 4.80 -2.53 0.52
CA LEU A 234 5.82 -2.57 1.56
C LEU A 234 6.48 -1.20 1.67
N THR A 235 6.55 -0.66 2.88
CA THR A 235 7.36 0.52 3.22
C THR A 235 8.20 0.21 4.44
N ALA A 236 9.51 0.47 4.38
CA ALA A 236 10.44 0.14 5.45
C ALA A 236 11.48 1.25 5.65
N VAL A 237 11.96 1.36 6.89
CA VAL A 237 13.07 2.25 7.28
C VAL A 237 14.07 1.43 8.10
N ALA A 238 15.35 1.49 7.73
CA ALA A 238 16.45 0.78 8.40
C ALA A 238 17.50 1.78 8.92
N TRP A 239 18.45 1.31 9.74
CA TRP A 239 19.47 2.13 10.43
C TRP A 239 18.88 3.27 11.29
N VAL A 240 17.64 3.12 11.74
CA VAL A 240 17.14 3.82 12.94
C VAL A 240 17.91 3.36 14.18
N THR A 241 17.91 4.18 15.23
CA THR A 241 18.72 3.99 16.43
C THR A 241 18.63 2.56 16.97
N PRO A 242 19.77 1.86 17.21
CA PRO A 242 19.73 0.53 17.81
C PRO A 242 19.10 0.58 19.20
N ARG A 243 18.48 -0.55 19.58
CA ARG A 243 17.73 -0.72 20.84
C ARG A 243 18.64 -0.80 22.06
#